data_AF-T0Y2S4-F1
#
_entry.id   AF-T0Y2S4-F1
#
_cell.length_a   1.000
_cell.length_b   1.000
_cell.length_c   1.000
_cell.angle_alpha   90.00
_cell.angle_beta   90.00
_cell.angle_gamma   90.00
#
_symmetry.space_group_name_H-M   'P 1'
#
loop_
_entity.id
_entity.type
_entity.pdbx_description
1 polymer ?
#
loop_
_entity_poly.entity_id
_entity_poly.type
_entity_poly.pdbx_seq_one_letter_code
_entity_poly.pdbx_strand_id
1 'polypeptide(L)'
;NLGLIDTPEKAVNAGHDFRRADVDLIFLYISTYALSSTVLPVVRRAGVPVIILNLAPGAAIDYAKFNAMNDRTAMTGEWLAWCQACPVPEIANVFNRCGIPFHQITGVLEGDPEVWNQVDQWLAAARVAYIMEHNRLGVMGHYYGGMLDIYSDMTQQCAGFGGHIEIMEVDELAAQRAEVSAEDIARRVA
;
A
#
# COMPACT_ATOMS: atom_id res chain seq x y z
N ASN A 1 9.14 8.20 -2.40
CA ASN A 1 9.50 7.33 -3.55
C ASN A 1 11.02 7.18 -3.56
N LEU A 2 11.55 5.96 -3.69
CA LEU A 2 12.99 5.69 -3.69
C LEU A 2 13.61 5.64 -5.11
N GLY A 3 12.80 5.79 -6.16
CA GLY A 3 13.27 5.85 -7.54
C GLY A 3 13.68 4.49 -8.11
N LEU A 4 14.60 4.51 -9.09
CA LEU A 4 15.05 3.30 -9.80
C LEU A 4 16.03 2.48 -8.96
N ILE A 5 15.69 1.21 -8.75
CA ILE A 5 16.51 0.23 -8.03
C ILE A 5 17.00 -0.82 -9.05
N ASP A 6 18.24 -0.65 -9.51
CA ASP A 6 18.86 -1.42 -10.59
C ASP A 6 20.12 -2.17 -10.15
N THR A 7 20.51 -2.10 -8.87
CA THR A 7 21.63 -2.85 -8.31
C THR A 7 21.28 -3.55 -7.00
N PRO A 8 21.99 -4.64 -6.64
CA PRO A 8 21.80 -5.32 -5.36
C PRO A 8 22.03 -4.42 -4.14
N GLU A 9 23.02 -3.51 -4.19
CA GLU A 9 23.32 -2.58 -3.09
C GLU A 9 22.17 -1.59 -2.89
N LYS A 10 21.65 -1.02 -3.99
CA LYS A 10 20.46 -0.15 -3.93
C LYS A 10 19.26 -0.91 -3.38
N ALA A 11 19.08 -2.18 -3.74
CA ALA A 11 17.97 -3.00 -3.25
C ALA A 11 18.03 -3.22 -1.73
N VAL A 12 19.21 -3.49 -1.19
CA VAL A 12 19.40 -3.63 0.26
C VAL A 12 19.11 -2.30 0.97
N ASN A 13 19.65 -1.20 0.47
CA ASN A 13 19.43 0.14 1.05
C ASN A 13 17.95 0.52 1.01
N ALA A 14 17.28 0.31 -0.13
CA ALA A 14 15.86 0.60 -0.27
C ALA A 14 15.00 -0.19 0.71
N GLY A 15 15.30 -1.47 0.94
CA GLY A 15 14.63 -2.27 1.97
C GLY A 15 14.80 -1.70 3.38
N HIS A 16 15.97 -1.12 3.70
CA HIS A 16 16.20 -0.43 4.96
C HIS A 16 15.46 0.91 5.04
N ASP A 17 15.44 1.68 3.96
CA ASP A 17 14.77 2.98 3.90
C ASP A 17 13.26 2.81 4.04
N PHE A 18 12.65 1.85 3.34
CA PHE A 18 11.22 1.56 3.46
C PHE A 18 10.82 1.15 4.89
N ARG A 19 11.59 0.26 5.52
CA ARG A 19 11.33 -0.13 6.91
C ARG A 19 11.49 1.04 7.88
N ARG A 20 12.50 1.91 7.68
CA ARG A 20 12.70 3.10 8.53
C ARG A 20 11.61 4.15 8.35
N ALA A 21 11.08 4.27 7.13
CA ALA A 21 10.00 5.18 6.80
C ALA A 21 8.62 4.65 7.22
N ASP A 22 8.54 3.42 7.72
CA ASP A 22 7.31 2.79 8.20
C ASP A 22 6.17 2.86 7.19
N VAL A 23 6.47 2.44 5.94
CA VAL A 23 5.50 2.50 4.84
C VAL A 23 4.45 1.40 4.96
N ASP A 24 3.18 1.70 4.65
CA ASP A 24 2.09 0.71 4.73
C ASP A 24 1.91 -0.15 3.47
N LEU A 25 2.42 0.33 2.32
CA LEU A 25 2.18 -0.27 1.00
C LEU A 25 3.33 0.04 0.04
N ILE A 26 3.68 -0.90 -0.83
CA ILE A 26 4.65 -0.68 -1.92
C ILE A 26 3.97 -0.89 -3.28
N PHE A 27 4.03 0.14 -4.12
CA PHE A 27 3.83 -0.02 -5.56
C PHE A 27 5.17 -0.32 -6.25
N LEU A 28 5.30 -1.51 -6.81
CA LEU A 28 6.47 -1.96 -7.56
C LEU A 28 6.22 -1.79 -9.05
N TYR A 29 6.73 -0.70 -9.63
CA TYR A 29 6.70 -0.51 -11.08
C TYR A 29 7.88 -1.19 -11.74
N ILE A 30 7.56 -2.18 -12.58
CA ILE A 30 8.54 -2.87 -13.41
C ILE A 30 8.65 -2.10 -14.72
N SER A 31 9.72 -1.33 -14.90
CA SER A 31 9.91 -0.50 -16.10
C SER A 31 10.58 -1.24 -17.26
N THR A 32 11.22 -2.38 -16.98
CA THR A 32 11.89 -3.25 -17.95
C THR A 32 12.12 -4.63 -17.33
N TYR A 33 12.96 -5.47 -17.95
CA TYR A 33 13.34 -6.76 -17.38
C TYR A 33 14.09 -6.61 -16.05
N ALA A 34 13.36 -6.72 -14.94
CA ALA A 34 13.89 -6.64 -13.58
C ALA A 34 14.21 -8.04 -13.04
N LEU A 35 15.35 -8.18 -12.38
CA LEU A 35 15.76 -9.43 -11.75
C LEU A 35 15.16 -9.53 -10.34
N SER A 36 14.59 -10.66 -9.96
CA SER A 36 14.10 -10.87 -8.58
C SER A 36 15.18 -10.66 -7.51
N SER A 37 16.46 -10.82 -7.84
CA SER A 37 17.59 -10.56 -6.93
C SER A 37 17.70 -9.10 -6.49
N THR A 38 17.19 -8.14 -7.27
CA THR A 38 17.12 -6.72 -6.89
C THR A 38 15.75 -6.32 -6.33
N VAL A 39 14.75 -7.20 -6.40
CA VAL A 39 13.39 -6.95 -5.89
C VAL A 39 13.21 -7.56 -4.50
N LEU A 40 13.55 -8.83 -4.32
CA LEU A 40 13.30 -9.58 -3.09
C LEU A 40 13.90 -8.93 -1.84
N PRO A 41 15.16 -8.41 -1.84
CA PRO A 41 15.72 -7.75 -0.66
C PRO A 41 14.93 -6.52 -0.21
N VAL A 42 14.28 -5.81 -1.15
CA VAL A 42 13.47 -4.62 -0.88
C VAL A 42 12.20 -5.02 -0.13
N VAL A 43 11.38 -5.86 -0.77
CA VAL A 43 10.03 -6.18 -0.28
C VAL A 43 10.05 -7.05 0.98
N ARG A 44 10.99 -7.99 1.08
CA ARG A 44 11.11 -8.88 2.25
C ARG A 44 11.53 -8.11 3.50
N ARG A 45 12.28 -7.02 3.35
CA ARG A 45 12.64 -6.14 4.46
C ARG A 45 11.50 -5.18 4.80
N ALA A 46 10.85 -4.58 3.81
CA ALA A 46 9.72 -3.70 4.07
C ALA A 46 8.59 -4.45 4.80
N GLY A 47 8.30 -5.69 4.41
CA GLY A 47 7.35 -6.55 5.13
C GLY A 47 5.89 -6.13 4.99
N VAL A 48 5.59 -5.27 4.02
CA VAL A 48 4.26 -4.73 3.75
C VAL A 48 3.69 -5.29 2.44
N PRO A 49 2.37 -5.21 2.21
CA PRO A 49 1.77 -5.64 0.95
C PRO A 49 2.44 -4.98 -0.27
N VAL A 50 2.55 -5.73 -1.36
CA VAL A 50 3.19 -5.27 -2.60
C VAL A 50 2.20 -5.31 -3.76
N ILE A 51 2.04 -4.19 -4.45
CA ILE A 51 1.26 -4.08 -5.68
C ILE A 51 2.22 -3.99 -6.85
N ILE A 52 2.29 -5.06 -7.65
CA ILE A 52 3.08 -5.11 -8.87
C ILE A 52 2.33 -4.38 -9.98
N LEU A 53 2.91 -3.32 -10.50
CA LEU A 53 2.40 -2.58 -11.64
C LEU A 53 3.00 -3.18 -12.93
N ASN A 54 2.25 -4.09 -13.56
CA ASN A 54 2.57 -4.69 -14.85
C ASN A 54 1.99 -3.85 -15.99
N LEU A 55 2.59 -2.68 -16.24
CA LEU A 55 2.03 -1.65 -17.12
C LEU A 55 2.90 -1.44 -18.36
N ALA A 56 2.36 -1.75 -19.54
CA ALA A 56 3.03 -1.44 -20.81
C ALA A 56 2.99 0.08 -21.07
N PRO A 57 3.97 0.66 -21.79
CA PRO A 57 3.92 2.09 -22.14
C PRO A 57 2.62 2.50 -22.85
N GLY A 58 2.11 1.66 -23.75
CA GLY A 58 0.84 1.84 -24.46
C GLY A 58 0.23 0.53 -24.91
N ALA A 59 -0.75 0.58 -25.83
CA ALA A 59 -1.47 -0.61 -26.29
C ALA A 59 -0.62 -1.54 -27.18
N ALA A 60 0.30 -0.99 -27.96
CA ALA A 60 1.21 -1.74 -28.82
C ALA A 60 2.43 -0.89 -29.19
N ILE A 61 3.53 -1.56 -29.52
CA ILE A 61 4.71 -0.94 -30.12
C ILE A 61 4.32 -0.33 -31.48
N ASP A 62 4.76 0.90 -31.76
CA ASP A 62 4.72 1.45 -33.11
C ASP A 62 5.77 0.75 -33.98
N TYR A 63 5.40 -0.40 -34.55
CA TYR A 63 6.31 -1.23 -35.32
C TYR A 63 6.88 -0.51 -36.56
N ALA A 64 6.18 0.46 -37.13
CA ALA A 64 6.69 1.22 -38.26
C ALA A 64 7.87 2.10 -37.84
N LYS A 65 7.74 2.84 -36.73
CA LYS A 65 8.85 3.63 -36.16
C LYS A 65 9.97 2.72 -35.66
N PHE A 66 9.63 1.65 -34.95
CA PHE A 66 10.58 0.69 -34.41
C PHE A 66 11.45 0.06 -35.50
N ASN A 67 10.83 -0.40 -36.60
CA ASN A 67 11.56 -1.01 -37.73
C ASN A 67 12.38 0.00 -38.55
N ALA A 68 12.12 1.30 -38.41
CA ALA A 68 12.90 2.36 -39.05
C ALA A 68 14.15 2.77 -38.24
N MET A 69 14.34 2.22 -37.03
CA MET A 69 15.50 2.51 -36.18
C MET A 69 16.76 1.87 -36.78
N ASN A 70 17.80 2.68 -37.02
CA ASN A 70 19.08 2.23 -37.60
C ASN A 70 20.17 1.92 -36.55
N ASP A 71 19.92 2.27 -35.28
CA ASP A 71 20.82 1.97 -34.15
C ASP A 71 20.27 0.78 -33.36
N ARG A 72 21.03 -0.33 -33.35
CA ARG A 72 20.65 -1.57 -32.68
C ARG A 72 20.57 -1.44 -31.17
N THR A 73 21.41 -0.61 -30.56
CA THR A 73 21.38 -0.37 -29.10
C THR A 73 20.11 0.39 -28.74
N ALA A 74 19.80 1.45 -29.47
CA ALA A 74 18.56 2.22 -29.27
C ALA A 74 17.32 1.36 -29.51
N MET A 75 17.31 0.56 -30.58
CA MET A 75 16.23 -0.38 -30.89
C MET A 75 16.02 -1.42 -29.78
N THR A 76 17.11 -1.91 -29.17
CA THR A 76 17.02 -2.85 -28.04
C THR A 76 16.46 -2.17 -26.80
N GLY A 77 16.87 -0.92 -26.52
CA GLY A 77 16.32 -0.13 -25.42
C GLY A 77 14.83 0.13 -25.57
N GLU A 78 14.39 0.52 -26.77
CA GLU A 78 12.96 0.67 -27.07
C GLU A 78 12.22 -0.65 -26.83
N TRP A 79 12.68 -1.77 -27.39
CA TRP A 79 12.03 -3.07 -27.19
C TRP A 79 11.93 -3.46 -25.70
N LEU A 80 13.01 -3.26 -24.94
CA LEU A 80 13.07 -3.58 -23.51
C LEU A 80 12.14 -2.72 -22.65
N ALA A 81 11.75 -1.53 -23.10
CA ALA A 81 10.75 -0.69 -22.42
C ALA A 81 9.34 -1.30 -22.47
N TRP A 82 9.10 -2.25 -23.39
CA TRP A 82 7.83 -2.99 -23.53
C TRP A 82 7.90 -4.41 -22.92
N CYS A 83 9.00 -4.77 -22.26
CA CYS A 83 9.24 -6.10 -21.70
C CYS A 83 8.90 -6.24 -20.21
N GLN A 84 8.19 -5.28 -19.62
CA GLN A 84 7.84 -5.31 -18.19
C GLN A 84 7.02 -6.53 -17.77
N ALA A 85 6.20 -7.08 -18.68
CA ALA A 85 5.40 -8.28 -18.39
C ALA A 85 6.25 -9.55 -18.29
N CYS A 86 7.44 -9.56 -18.91
CA CYS A 86 8.31 -10.73 -18.97
C CYS A 86 8.82 -11.21 -17.60
N PRO A 87 9.33 -10.34 -16.69
CA PRO A 87 9.81 -10.77 -15.38
C PRO A 87 8.68 -11.01 -14.35
N VAL A 88 7.44 -10.59 -14.62
CA VAL A 88 6.35 -10.67 -13.63
C VAL A 88 6.11 -12.10 -13.11
N PRO A 89 6.01 -13.15 -13.95
CA PRO A 89 5.85 -14.52 -13.45
C PRO A 89 7.02 -15.02 -12.60
N GLU A 90 8.24 -14.56 -12.90
CA GLU A 90 9.44 -14.91 -12.15
C GLU A 90 9.43 -14.26 -10.76
N ILE A 91 9.13 -12.96 -10.69
CA ILE A 91 8.97 -12.21 -9.43
C ILE A 91 7.81 -12.81 -8.60
N ALA A 92 6.66 -13.06 -9.22
CA ALA A 92 5.50 -13.67 -8.57
C ALA A 92 5.84 -15.03 -7.96
N ASN A 93 6.59 -15.87 -8.68
CA ASN A 93 7.05 -17.15 -8.16
C ASN A 93 7.98 -16.98 -6.94
N VAL A 94 8.90 -16.01 -6.97
CA VAL A 94 9.76 -15.71 -5.81
C VAL A 94 8.93 -15.25 -4.62
N PHE A 95 7.94 -14.38 -4.82
CA PHE A 95 7.07 -13.89 -3.74
C PHE A 95 6.26 -15.03 -3.11
N ASN A 96 5.65 -15.89 -3.92
CA ASN A 96 4.93 -17.07 -3.45
C ASN A 96 5.83 -17.99 -2.62
N ARG A 97 7.06 -18.27 -3.09
CA ARG A 97 8.02 -19.11 -2.37
C ARG A 97 8.51 -18.49 -1.06
N CYS A 98 8.45 -17.17 -0.93
CA CYS A 98 8.83 -16.44 0.28
C CYS A 98 7.65 -16.09 1.19
N GLY A 99 6.42 -16.47 0.84
CA GLY A 99 5.21 -16.12 1.61
C GLY A 99 4.92 -14.62 1.62
N ILE A 100 5.32 -13.90 0.57
CA ILE A 100 5.10 -12.46 0.43
C ILE A 100 3.76 -12.25 -0.28
N PRO A 101 2.74 -11.66 0.37
CA PRO A 101 1.48 -11.35 -0.28
C PRO A 101 1.68 -10.25 -1.31
N PHE A 102 1.09 -10.43 -2.49
CA PHE A 102 1.12 -9.43 -3.55
C PHE A 102 -0.15 -9.43 -4.37
N HIS A 103 -0.38 -8.31 -5.05
CA HIS A 103 -1.39 -8.17 -6.08
C HIS A 103 -0.77 -7.60 -7.35
N GLN A 104 -1.37 -7.87 -8.51
CA GLN A 104 -0.87 -7.41 -9.79
C GLN A 104 -1.95 -6.59 -10.50
N ILE A 105 -1.61 -5.35 -10.85
CA ILE A 105 -2.41 -4.51 -11.75
C ILE A 105 -1.77 -4.60 -13.13
N THR A 106 -2.56 -4.94 -14.14
CA THR A 106 -2.09 -5.14 -15.52
C THR A 106 -2.87 -4.26 -16.47
N GLY A 107 -2.17 -3.57 -17.36
CA GLY A 107 -2.77 -2.72 -18.38
C GLY A 107 -1.72 -1.86 -19.06
N VAL A 108 -2.12 -0.66 -19.48
CA VAL A 108 -1.19 0.31 -20.08
C VAL A 108 -1.00 1.52 -19.17
N LEU A 109 0.19 2.10 -19.18
CA LEU A 109 0.56 3.22 -18.33
C LEU A 109 -0.20 4.49 -18.74
N GLU A 110 -0.25 4.75 -20.03
CA GLU A 110 -0.90 5.93 -20.60
C GLU A 110 -2.32 5.62 -21.08
N GLY A 111 -3.30 6.39 -20.60
CA GLY A 111 -4.66 6.34 -21.14
C GLY A 111 -5.50 5.14 -20.72
N ASP A 112 -5.19 4.50 -19.58
CA ASP A 112 -5.95 3.38 -19.01
C ASP A 112 -6.63 3.75 -17.69
N PRO A 113 -7.87 4.25 -17.71
CA PRO A 113 -8.59 4.61 -16.48
C PRO A 113 -8.81 3.44 -15.52
N GLU A 114 -8.87 2.20 -16.03
CA GLU A 114 -9.15 1.02 -15.21
C GLU A 114 -7.94 0.67 -14.33
N VAL A 115 -6.72 0.77 -14.89
CA VAL A 115 -5.48 0.64 -14.12
C VAL A 115 -5.43 1.64 -12.97
N TRP A 116 -5.70 2.92 -13.26
CA TRP A 116 -5.60 3.98 -12.26
C TRP A 116 -6.71 3.91 -11.22
N ASN A 117 -7.91 3.47 -11.59
CA ASN A 117 -9.00 3.17 -10.65
C ASN A 117 -8.60 2.05 -9.68
N GLN A 118 -7.94 0.99 -10.14
CA GLN A 118 -7.43 -0.07 -9.25
C GLN A 118 -6.35 0.47 -8.30
N VAL A 119 -5.43 1.32 -8.79
CA VAL A 119 -4.43 1.98 -7.94
C VAL A 119 -5.10 2.82 -6.86
N ASP A 120 -6.12 3.61 -7.22
CA ASP A 120 -6.87 4.45 -6.29
C ASP A 120 -7.60 3.62 -5.22
N GLN A 121 -8.16 2.46 -5.59
CA GLN A 121 -8.78 1.53 -4.66
C GLN A 121 -7.76 0.97 -3.65
N TRP A 122 -6.55 0.61 -4.09
CA TRP A 122 -5.48 0.18 -3.20
C TRP A 122 -5.00 1.30 -2.28
N LEU A 123 -4.90 2.54 -2.78
CA LEU A 123 -4.59 3.71 -1.97
C LEU A 123 -5.68 3.98 -0.91
N ALA A 124 -6.95 3.84 -1.28
CA ALA A 124 -8.06 3.97 -0.34
C ALA A 124 -8.01 2.89 0.75
N ALA A 125 -7.75 1.64 0.38
CA ALA A 125 -7.60 0.54 1.33
C ALA A 125 -6.41 0.75 2.29
N ALA A 126 -5.25 1.17 1.77
CA ALA A 126 -4.08 1.50 2.58
C ALA A 126 -4.36 2.65 3.55
N ARG A 127 -5.10 3.68 3.11
CA ARG A 127 -5.52 4.78 3.99
C ARG A 127 -6.41 4.27 5.13
N VAL A 128 -7.35 3.38 4.86
CA VAL A 128 -8.20 2.79 5.91
C VAL A 128 -7.34 1.98 6.89
N ALA A 129 -6.47 1.10 6.41
CA ALA A 129 -5.58 0.31 7.25
C ALA A 129 -4.71 1.21 8.15
N TYR A 130 -4.09 2.25 7.57
CA TYR A 130 -3.29 3.24 8.30
C TYR A 130 -4.10 3.94 9.40
N ILE A 131 -5.31 4.43 9.08
CA ILE A 131 -6.17 5.09 10.06
C ILE A 131 -6.56 4.14 11.19
N MET A 132 -6.87 2.88 10.88
CA MET A 132 -7.24 1.91 11.90
C MET A 132 -6.07 1.56 12.83
N GLU A 133 -4.87 1.38 12.28
CA GLU A 133 -3.63 1.10 13.05
C GLU A 133 -3.25 2.24 13.98
N HIS A 134 -3.50 3.48 13.57
CA HIS A 134 -3.06 4.67 14.31
C HIS A 134 -4.20 5.37 15.06
N ASN A 135 -5.40 4.79 15.12
CA ASN A 135 -6.48 5.38 15.89
C ASN A 135 -6.40 5.03 17.39
N ARG A 136 -7.12 5.83 18.17
CA ARG A 136 -7.47 5.53 19.56
C ARG A 136 -8.99 5.54 19.66
N LEU A 137 -9.59 4.35 19.74
CA LEU A 137 -11.03 4.19 19.77
C LEU A 137 -11.52 4.13 21.22
N GLY A 138 -12.32 5.13 21.63
CA GLY A 138 -12.99 5.15 22.92
C GLY A 138 -14.23 4.25 22.91
N VAL A 139 -14.32 3.34 23.87
CA VAL A 139 -15.49 2.50 24.13
C VAL A 139 -16.02 2.86 25.51
N MET A 140 -17.32 3.14 25.62
CA MET A 140 -17.92 3.63 26.86
C MET A 140 -19.06 2.74 27.31
N GLY A 141 -18.99 2.30 28.57
CA GLY A 141 -19.97 1.43 29.17
C GLY A 141 -19.89 -0.02 28.66
N HIS A 142 -20.94 -0.78 28.92
CA HIS A 142 -21.04 -2.20 28.57
C HIS A 142 -22.13 -2.44 27.53
N TYR A 143 -21.96 -3.50 26.74
CA TYR A 143 -23.03 -4.01 25.89
C TYR A 143 -24.30 -4.29 26.70
N TYR A 144 -25.45 -4.11 26.06
CA TYR A 144 -26.73 -4.49 26.66
C TYR A 144 -26.75 -6.00 26.89
N GLY A 145 -26.87 -6.42 28.15
CA GLY A 145 -26.78 -7.82 28.54
C GLY A 145 -27.77 -8.71 27.80
N GLY A 146 -27.26 -9.74 27.14
CA GLY A 146 -28.05 -10.71 26.38
C GLY A 146 -28.23 -10.40 24.88
N MET A 147 -27.76 -9.25 24.39
CA MET A 147 -27.78 -8.90 22.97
C MET A 147 -26.54 -9.45 22.25
N LEU A 148 -26.52 -10.76 22.00
CA LEU A 148 -25.33 -11.48 21.53
C LEU A 148 -24.80 -11.02 20.15
N ASP A 149 -25.61 -10.33 19.35
CA ASP A 149 -25.31 -9.87 18.00
C ASP A 149 -24.43 -8.62 17.94
N ILE A 150 -24.31 -7.86 19.03
CA ILE A 150 -23.54 -6.60 19.06
C ILE A 150 -22.17 -6.73 19.75
N TYR A 151 -21.90 -7.86 20.41
CA TYR A 151 -20.63 -8.08 21.10
C TYR A 151 -19.49 -8.13 20.07
N SER A 152 -18.47 -7.29 20.28
CA SER A 152 -17.27 -7.27 19.45
C SER A 152 -16.07 -7.80 20.24
N ASP A 153 -15.20 -8.55 19.57
CA ASP A 153 -13.91 -8.96 20.11
C ASP A 153 -12.89 -7.84 19.87
N MET A 154 -12.66 -7.03 20.89
CA MET A 154 -11.69 -5.92 20.85
C MET A 154 -10.25 -6.42 20.66
N THR A 155 -9.93 -7.63 21.12
CA THR A 155 -8.61 -8.22 20.90
C THR A 155 -8.45 -8.58 19.42
N GLN A 156 -9.47 -9.18 18.81
CA GLN A 156 -9.46 -9.49 17.38
C GLN A 156 -9.35 -8.22 16.52
N GLN A 157 -10.06 -7.15 16.89
CA GLN A 157 -9.96 -5.85 16.23
C GLN A 157 -8.52 -5.33 16.22
N CYS A 158 -7.88 -5.28 17.39
CA CYS A 158 -6.49 -4.81 17.50
C CYS A 158 -5.49 -5.77 16.85
N ALA A 159 -5.71 -7.07 16.92
CA ALA A 159 -4.84 -8.05 16.27
C ALA A 159 -4.91 -7.97 14.74
N GLY A 160 -6.06 -7.59 14.19
CA GLY A 160 -6.27 -7.47 12.75
C GLY A 160 -5.78 -6.15 12.16
N PHE A 161 -6.05 -5.03 12.85
CA PHE A 161 -5.80 -3.69 12.32
C PHE A 161 -4.85 -2.83 13.15
N GLY A 162 -4.41 -3.28 14.32
CA GLY A 162 -3.69 -2.46 15.29
C GLY A 162 -4.58 -1.47 16.04
N GLY A 163 -4.01 -0.33 16.43
CA GLY A 163 -4.71 0.73 17.17
C GLY A 163 -4.78 0.49 18.68
N HIS A 164 -5.49 1.39 19.36
CA HIS A 164 -5.68 1.34 20.81
C HIS A 164 -7.16 1.45 21.18
N ILE A 165 -7.65 0.49 21.96
CA ILE A 165 -8.98 0.57 22.56
C ILE A 165 -8.88 1.21 23.95
N GLU A 166 -9.52 2.35 24.11
CA GLU A 166 -9.64 3.03 25.39
C GLU A 166 -11.02 2.73 26.00
N ILE A 167 -11.05 1.99 27.10
CA ILE A 167 -12.28 1.77 27.85
C ILE A 167 -12.46 2.99 28.78
N MET A 168 -13.51 3.76 28.53
CA MET A 168 -13.85 4.95 29.31
C MET A 168 -15.05 4.66 30.21
N GLU A 169 -14.94 5.07 31.47
CA GLU A 169 -16.06 5.01 32.39
C GLU A 169 -16.97 6.23 32.22
N VAL A 170 -18.28 6.02 32.38
CA VAL A 170 -19.27 7.10 32.22
C VAL A 170 -19.04 8.23 33.22
N ASP A 171 -18.59 7.90 34.42
CA ASP A 171 -18.30 8.87 35.48
C ASP A 171 -17.07 9.73 35.16
N GLU A 172 -16.09 9.21 34.41
CA GLU A 172 -14.96 10.00 33.92
C GLU A 172 -15.44 11.08 32.93
N LEU A 173 -16.33 10.70 32.00
CA LEU A 173 -16.95 11.67 31.09
C LEU A 173 -17.81 12.68 31.86
N ALA A 174 -18.55 12.23 32.87
CA ALA A 174 -19.39 13.11 33.68
C ALA A 174 -18.55 14.15 34.46
N ALA A 175 -17.40 13.73 34.99
CA ALA A 175 -16.45 14.62 35.65
C ALA A 175 -15.88 15.67 34.67
N GLN A 176 -15.41 15.24 33.49
CA GLN A 176 -14.90 16.16 32.45
C GLN A 176 -15.98 17.15 31.99
N ARG A 177 -17.22 16.70 31.84
CA ARG A 177 -18.35 17.57 31.48
C ARG A 177 -18.57 18.67 32.52
N ALA A 178 -18.41 18.38 33.81
CA ALA A 178 -18.62 19.36 34.87
C ALA A 178 -17.58 20.50 34.84
N GLU A 179 -16.43 20.30 34.21
CA GLU A 179 -15.39 21.31 34.03
C GLU A 179 -15.66 22.27 32.86
N VAL A 180 -16.61 21.95 31.99
CA VAL A 180 -16.94 22.79 30.82
C VAL A 180 -17.66 24.07 31.26
N SER A 181 -17.08 25.22 30.93
CA SER A 181 -17.63 26.52 31.34
C SER A 181 -18.80 26.99 30.46
N ALA A 182 -19.62 27.90 30.99
CA ALA A 182 -20.68 28.55 30.21
C ALA A 182 -20.13 29.32 29.00
N GLU A 183 -18.92 29.86 29.10
CA GLU A 183 -18.24 30.53 27.99
C GLU A 183 -17.84 29.54 26.88
N ASP A 184 -17.32 28.36 27.24
CA ASP A 184 -16.99 27.32 26.26
C ASP A 184 -18.24 26.83 25.53
N ILE A 185 -19.37 26.69 26.25
CA ILE A 185 -20.67 26.33 25.66
C ILE A 185 -21.13 27.42 24.68
N ALA A 186 -21.11 28.69 25.11
CA ALA A 186 -21.53 29.80 24.27
C ALA A 186 -20.68 29.90 22.99
N ARG A 187 -19.37 29.71 23.10
CA ARG A 187 -18.43 29.73 21.97
C ARG A 187 -18.66 28.60 20.97
N ARG A 188 -19.07 27.42 21.44
CA ARG A 188 -19.32 26.26 20.56
C ARG A 188 -20.62 26.38 19.76
N VAL A 189 -21.62 27.06 20.32
CA VAL A 189 -22.98 27.19 19.75
C VAL A 189 -23.13 28.44 18.87
N ALA A 190 -22.30 29.45 19.06
CA ALA A 190 -22.21 30.62 18.18
C ALA A 190 -21.73 30.24 16.76
#